data_AF-A0AAD7TPC5-F1
#
_entry.id   AF-A0AAD7TPC5-F1
#
_cell.length_a   1.000
_cell.length_b   1.000
_cell.length_c   1.000
_cell.angle_alpha   90.00
_cell.angle_beta   90.00
_cell.angle_gamma   90.00
#
_symmetry.space_group_name_H-M   'P 1'
#
loop_
_entity.id
_entity.type
_entity.pdbx_description
1 polymer ?
#
loop_
_entity_poly.entity_id
_entity_poly.type
_entity_poly.pdbx_seq_one_letter_code
_entity_poly.pdbx_strand_id
1 'polypeptide(L)'
;MLRRSSSEHKAASSISMMRGRRLPDMASCARGTSIGNVCTHPSHHHPQSNSITMAAVQSREDSVYLAKLAEQAERYEEMVENMKRVASSDQELTVEERNLLSVAYKNVIGARRASWRIVSSIEQKEESKGNEAQVKMIKGYREKIESELAKICEDILDVLDKHLIPSAASGESKVFYHKMMGDYHRYLAEFATGDKRKESADKSLEAYKAASDVAVTELPPTHPIRLGLALNFSVFYYEILNSPDRACHLAKQAFDDAIAELDTLSEESYKDSTLIMQLLRDNLTLWTSDMQESDKPTDKDDGAEAPAEEGA
;
A
#
# COMPACT_ATOMS: atom_id res chain seq x y z
N MET A 1 17.90 -8.06 -18.81
CA MET A 1 16.74 -8.21 -17.89
C MET A 1 17.07 -8.02 -16.39
N LEU A 2 18.33 -7.82 -15.99
CA LEU A 2 18.75 -7.69 -14.57
C LEU A 2 18.63 -6.27 -13.95
N ARG A 3 18.13 -5.26 -14.68
CA ARG A 3 18.01 -3.87 -14.19
C ARG A 3 16.60 -3.41 -13.83
N ARG A 4 15.55 -4.16 -14.21
CA ARG A 4 14.15 -3.83 -13.88
C ARG A 4 13.90 -3.83 -12.37
N SER A 5 14.60 -4.67 -11.59
CA SER A 5 14.40 -4.76 -10.12
C SER A 5 14.86 -3.54 -9.31
N SER A 6 15.70 -2.66 -9.88
CA SER A 6 16.17 -1.45 -9.16
C SER A 6 15.16 -0.30 -9.27
N SER A 7 14.43 -0.22 -10.39
CA SER A 7 13.30 0.71 -10.58
C SER A 7 12.11 0.31 -9.68
N GLU A 8 11.83 -0.99 -9.58
CA GLU A 8 10.80 -1.60 -8.72
C GLU A 8 11.01 -1.30 -7.22
N HIS A 9 12.25 -1.13 -6.77
CA HIS A 9 12.58 -0.80 -5.37
C HIS A 9 12.38 0.68 -5.04
N LYS A 10 12.46 1.60 -6.00
CA LYS A 10 12.33 3.04 -5.73
C LYS A 10 10.86 3.49 -5.75
N ALA A 11 10.08 3.08 -6.73
CA ALA A 11 8.66 3.45 -6.83
C ALA A 11 7.81 2.86 -5.69
N ALA A 12 8.04 1.58 -5.32
CA ALA A 12 7.33 0.94 -4.22
C ALA A 12 7.75 1.45 -2.83
N SER A 13 9.00 1.89 -2.68
CA SER A 13 9.52 2.45 -1.42
C SER A 13 9.08 3.90 -1.19
N SER A 14 8.84 4.67 -2.25
CA SER A 14 8.25 6.02 -2.17
C SER A 14 6.86 6.04 -1.50
N ILE A 15 6.05 5.01 -1.70
CA ILE A 15 4.75 4.82 -1.00
C ILE A 15 4.95 4.38 0.47
N SER A 16 6.09 3.76 0.79
CA SER A 16 6.46 3.37 2.16
C SER A 16 7.01 4.52 3.00
N MET A 17 7.62 5.54 2.38
CA MET A 17 8.23 6.68 3.09
C MET A 17 7.23 7.74 3.60
N MET A 18 5.96 7.70 3.19
CA MET A 18 5.00 8.79 3.45
C MET A 18 4.46 8.93 4.89
N ARG A 19 4.88 8.15 5.90
CA ARG A 19 4.43 8.37 7.30
C ARG A 19 5.50 8.18 8.39
N GLY A 20 6.77 8.37 8.04
CA GLY A 20 7.87 8.40 9.02
C GLY A 20 8.15 9.78 9.63
N ARG A 21 7.40 10.85 9.29
CA ARG A 21 7.66 12.21 9.77
C ARG A 21 6.43 12.81 10.44
N ARG A 22 6.49 12.86 11.77
CA ARG A 22 5.63 13.65 12.67
C ARG A 22 5.75 15.14 12.35
N LEU A 23 4.65 15.88 12.48
CA LEU A 23 4.64 17.32 12.77
C LEU A 23 4.34 17.55 14.28
N PRO A 24 4.68 18.71 14.86
CA PRO A 24 5.27 18.81 16.20
C PRO A 24 4.34 19.24 17.36
N ASP A 25 4.78 18.84 18.56
CA ASP A 25 4.61 19.37 19.93
C ASP A 25 3.30 19.99 20.45
N MET A 26 2.81 19.43 21.56
CA MET A 26 2.33 20.17 22.72
C MET A 26 2.83 19.49 24.01
N ALA A 27 3.37 20.32 24.90
CA ALA A 27 4.28 19.95 25.97
C ALA A 27 3.63 19.72 27.35
N SER A 28 4.38 18.97 28.17
CA SER A 28 4.66 19.21 29.61
C SER A 28 3.59 19.01 30.69
N CYS A 29 3.74 17.94 31.48
CA CYS A 29 3.93 17.89 32.95
C CYS A 29 3.95 16.40 33.36
N ALA A 30 4.70 15.86 34.32
CA ALA A 30 5.42 16.41 35.45
C ALA A 30 6.57 15.45 35.85
N ARG A 31 7.60 16.01 36.50
CA ARG A 31 8.62 15.26 37.24
C ARG A 31 8.05 14.83 38.60
N GLY A 32 8.40 13.63 39.06
CA GLY A 32 8.13 13.15 40.41
C GLY A 32 9.08 12.01 40.77
N THR A 33 9.76 12.17 41.89
CA THR A 33 11.00 11.52 42.31
C THR A 33 10.79 10.12 42.93
N SER A 34 11.86 9.32 42.89
CA SER A 34 12.14 8.05 43.60
C SER A 34 11.66 7.96 45.06
N ILE A 35 11.38 6.73 45.55
CA ILE A 35 11.92 6.09 46.78
C ILE A 35 11.26 4.70 47.03
N GLY A 36 12.08 3.65 47.13
CA GLY A 36 12.18 2.73 48.30
C GLY A 36 11.10 1.69 48.68
N ASN A 37 11.57 0.43 48.74
CA ASN A 37 11.33 -0.63 49.75
C ASN A 37 10.15 -1.65 49.68
N VAL A 38 10.55 -2.89 49.34
CA VAL A 38 10.47 -4.18 50.11
C VAL A 38 9.21 -4.56 50.91
N CYS A 39 8.60 -5.67 50.44
CA CYS A 39 7.91 -6.81 51.09
C CYS A 39 7.10 -6.65 52.39
N THR A 40 5.86 -7.16 52.38
CA THR A 40 5.36 -8.20 53.32
C THR A 40 4.02 -8.81 52.81
N HIS A 41 3.90 -10.14 52.85
CA HIS A 41 2.62 -10.86 52.79
C HIS A 41 1.97 -10.92 54.18
N PRO A 42 0.63 -10.99 54.26
CA PRO A 42 0.03 -12.24 54.73
C PRO A 42 -1.26 -12.65 54.01
N SER A 43 -1.52 -13.96 54.11
CA SER A 43 -2.58 -14.74 53.47
C SER A 43 -3.98 -14.61 54.11
N HIS A 44 -4.97 -15.06 53.33
CA HIS A 44 -6.35 -15.50 53.66
C HIS A 44 -7.47 -14.45 53.71
N HIS A 45 -8.30 -14.42 52.65
CA HIS A 45 -9.57 -15.17 52.63
C HIS A 45 -10.21 -15.08 51.24
N HIS A 46 -10.59 -16.23 50.68
CA HIS A 46 -11.32 -16.37 49.43
C HIS A 46 -12.82 -16.27 49.71
N PRO A 47 -13.55 -15.37 49.05
CA PRO A 47 -14.90 -15.66 48.60
C PRO A 47 -14.84 -15.93 47.10
N GLN A 48 -15.19 -17.15 46.71
CA GLN A 48 -15.52 -17.49 45.32
C GLN A 48 -16.65 -16.56 44.88
N SER A 49 -16.36 -15.56 44.05
CA SER A 49 -17.38 -14.85 43.29
C SER A 49 -17.34 -15.34 41.85
N ASN A 50 -18.54 -15.69 41.40
CA ASN A 50 -18.85 -16.37 40.15
C ASN A 50 -18.11 -15.80 38.93
N SER A 51 -17.39 -16.72 38.28
CA SER A 51 -17.11 -16.68 36.84
C SER A 51 -18.42 -16.54 36.08
N ILE A 52 -18.74 -15.31 35.66
CA ILE A 52 -19.49 -15.04 34.43
C ILE A 52 -18.81 -13.83 33.79
N THR A 53 -17.72 -14.07 33.07
CA THR A 53 -17.26 -13.13 32.03
C THR A 53 -18.30 -13.17 30.92
N MET A 54 -19.39 -12.42 31.09
CA MET A 54 -20.05 -11.80 29.94
C MET A 54 -18.95 -10.95 29.31
N ALA A 55 -18.34 -11.41 28.22
CA ALA A 55 -17.47 -10.57 27.43
C ALA A 55 -18.29 -9.33 27.09
N ALA A 56 -17.95 -8.19 27.71
CA ALA A 56 -18.65 -6.95 27.47
C ALA A 56 -18.69 -6.74 25.96
N VAL A 57 -19.89 -6.53 25.40
CA VAL A 57 -20.04 -6.17 24.00
C VAL A 57 -19.19 -4.92 23.81
N GLN A 58 -18.08 -5.07 23.10
CA GLN A 58 -17.14 -3.98 22.89
C GLN A 58 -17.82 -2.92 22.03
N SER A 59 -17.89 -1.68 22.53
CA SER A 59 -18.49 -0.57 21.79
C SER A 59 -17.62 -0.14 20.61
N ARG A 60 -18.20 0.63 19.67
CA ARG A 60 -17.45 1.21 18.54
C ARG A 60 -16.31 2.08 19.06
N GLU A 61 -16.59 2.88 20.09
CA GLU A 61 -15.62 3.76 20.75
C GLU A 61 -14.48 2.98 21.38
N ASP A 62 -14.78 1.85 22.05
CA ASP A 62 -13.75 0.97 22.61
C ASP A 62 -12.87 0.37 21.52
N SER A 63 -13.45 -0.08 20.41
CA SER A 63 -12.69 -0.61 19.27
C SER A 63 -11.79 0.47 18.64
N VAL A 64 -12.26 1.70 18.48
CA VAL A 64 -11.42 2.82 17.99
C VAL A 64 -10.28 3.10 18.97
N TYR A 65 -10.56 3.13 20.27
CA TYR A 65 -9.53 3.35 21.29
C TYR A 65 -8.45 2.25 21.27
N LEU A 66 -8.86 0.99 21.20
CA LEU A 66 -7.92 -0.14 21.10
C LEU A 66 -7.13 -0.12 19.78
N ALA A 67 -7.73 0.30 18.67
CA ALA A 67 -7.01 0.46 17.41
C ALA A 67 -5.88 1.51 17.53
N LYS A 68 -6.15 2.64 18.20
CA LYS A 68 -5.13 3.67 18.48
C LYS A 68 -4.02 3.15 19.39
N LEU A 69 -4.35 2.35 20.41
CA LEU A 69 -3.34 1.70 21.26
C LEU A 69 -2.50 0.68 20.47
N ALA A 70 -3.14 -0.12 19.63
CA ALA A 70 -2.47 -1.09 18.77
C ALA A 70 -1.53 -0.41 17.76
N GLU A 71 -1.93 0.74 17.19
CA GLU A 71 -1.07 1.57 16.34
C GLU A 71 0.20 2.01 17.09
N GLN A 72 0.05 2.55 18.31
CA GLN A 72 1.19 2.99 19.13
C GLN A 72 2.12 1.84 19.55
N ALA A 73 1.56 0.63 19.69
CA ALA A 73 2.30 -0.58 19.99
C ALA A 73 2.83 -1.31 18.73
N GLU A 74 2.58 -0.76 17.54
CA GLU A 74 2.92 -1.36 16.23
C GLU A 74 2.34 -2.78 16.04
N ARG A 75 1.22 -3.10 16.70
CA ARG A 75 0.51 -4.39 16.57
C ARG A 75 -0.61 -4.27 15.53
N TYR A 76 -0.22 -4.12 14.27
CA TYR A 76 -1.14 -3.78 13.18
C TYR A 76 -2.19 -4.86 12.88
N GLU A 77 -1.93 -6.13 13.15
CA GLU A 77 -2.92 -7.20 13.02
C GLU A 77 -4.09 -7.01 13.99
N GLU A 78 -3.84 -6.65 15.25
CA GLU A 78 -4.91 -6.32 16.21
C GLU A 78 -5.60 -5.00 15.86
N MET A 79 -4.85 -4.04 15.30
CA MET A 79 -5.43 -2.80 14.78
C MET A 79 -6.45 -3.10 13.68
N VAL A 80 -6.13 -4.03 12.76
CA VAL A 80 -7.07 -4.50 11.72
C VAL A 80 -8.31 -5.13 12.36
N GLU A 81 -8.16 -6.03 13.33
CA GLU A 81 -9.29 -6.67 14.00
C GLU A 81 -10.26 -5.66 14.64
N ASN A 82 -9.74 -4.66 15.33
CA ASN A 82 -10.55 -3.61 15.94
C ASN A 82 -11.23 -2.73 14.87
N MET A 83 -10.50 -2.30 13.84
CA MET A 83 -11.08 -1.46 12.79
C MET A 83 -12.11 -2.19 11.94
N LYS A 84 -12.05 -3.52 11.83
CA LYS A 84 -13.12 -4.32 11.22
C LYS A 84 -14.40 -4.29 12.03
N ARG A 85 -14.32 -4.31 13.37
CA ARG A 85 -15.51 -4.18 14.24
C ARG A 85 -16.18 -2.82 14.04
N VAL A 86 -15.37 -1.77 13.95
CA VAL A 86 -15.85 -0.41 13.64
C VAL A 86 -16.54 -0.38 12.27
N ALA A 87 -15.90 -0.95 11.23
CA ALA A 87 -16.47 -1.00 9.88
C ALA A 87 -17.76 -1.83 9.79
N SER A 88 -17.87 -2.92 10.56
CA SER A 88 -19.04 -3.81 10.55
C SER A 88 -20.28 -3.23 11.25
N SER A 89 -20.22 -1.98 11.73
CA SER A 89 -21.36 -1.29 12.33
C SER A 89 -22.29 -0.63 11.30
N ASP A 90 -22.03 -0.79 10.00
CA ASP A 90 -22.83 -0.26 8.86
C ASP A 90 -23.16 1.24 8.98
N GLN A 91 -22.19 1.98 9.50
CA GLN A 91 -22.23 3.43 9.63
C GLN A 91 -21.03 4.02 8.92
N GLU A 92 -21.20 5.21 8.33
CA GLU A 92 -20.10 5.90 7.69
C GLU A 92 -18.95 6.12 8.70
N LEU A 93 -17.72 5.81 8.27
CA LEU A 93 -16.54 6.07 9.07
C LEU A 93 -16.23 7.56 9.02
N THR A 94 -15.87 8.12 10.18
CA THR A 94 -15.26 9.43 10.25
C THR A 94 -13.92 9.44 9.51
N VAL A 95 -13.41 10.63 9.18
CA VAL A 95 -12.10 10.77 8.53
C VAL A 95 -10.99 10.12 9.35
N GLU A 96 -11.03 10.24 10.68
CA GLU A 96 -10.06 9.61 11.58
C GLU A 96 -10.14 8.07 11.52
N GLU A 97 -11.34 7.49 11.63
CA GLU A 97 -11.54 6.04 11.57
C GLU A 97 -11.15 5.46 10.20
N ARG A 98 -11.52 6.15 9.11
CA ARG A 98 -11.13 5.79 7.75
C ARG A 98 -9.60 5.76 7.60
N ASN A 99 -8.92 6.75 8.20
CA ASN A 99 -7.46 6.81 8.21
C ASN A 99 -6.85 5.67 9.03
N LEU A 100 -7.39 5.37 10.22
CA LEU A 100 -6.93 4.25 11.06
C LEU A 100 -7.05 2.90 10.33
N LEU A 101 -8.21 2.64 9.69
CA LEU A 101 -8.42 1.42 8.91
C LEU A 101 -7.37 1.28 7.80
N SER A 102 -7.12 2.36 7.05
CA SER A 102 -6.14 2.37 5.97
C SER A 102 -4.71 2.15 6.47
N VAL A 103 -4.33 2.78 7.59
CA VAL A 103 -3.02 2.56 8.23
C VAL A 103 -2.84 1.10 8.66
N ALA A 104 -3.85 0.53 9.31
CA ALA A 104 -3.81 -0.83 9.81
C ALA A 104 -3.49 -1.83 8.67
N TYR A 105 -4.34 -1.84 7.64
CA TYR A 105 -4.15 -2.76 6.53
C TYR A 105 -2.90 -2.44 5.69
N LYS A 106 -2.53 -1.16 5.50
CA LYS A 106 -1.30 -0.76 4.78
C LYS A 106 -0.05 -1.35 5.42
N ASN A 107 0.04 -1.36 6.75
CA ASN A 107 1.21 -1.90 7.45
C ASN A 107 1.25 -3.43 7.35
N VAL A 108 0.12 -4.11 7.58
CA VAL A 108 0.05 -5.58 7.48
C VAL A 108 0.39 -6.06 6.07
N ILE A 109 -0.24 -5.48 5.03
CA ILE A 109 0.02 -5.87 3.63
C ILE A 109 1.43 -5.45 3.18
N GLY A 110 1.93 -4.31 3.66
CA GLY A 110 3.25 -3.79 3.30
C GLY A 110 4.37 -4.74 3.72
N ALA A 111 4.32 -5.23 4.95
CA ALA A 111 5.29 -6.21 5.47
C ALA A 111 5.30 -7.49 4.62
N ARG A 112 4.12 -8.06 4.33
CA ARG A 112 4.00 -9.28 3.52
C ARG A 112 4.46 -9.10 2.08
N ARG A 113 4.14 -7.96 1.45
CA ARG A 113 4.58 -7.65 0.08
C ARG A 113 6.09 -7.45 0.01
N ALA A 114 6.73 -6.88 1.03
CA ALA A 114 8.18 -6.78 1.11
C ALA A 114 8.83 -8.17 1.20
N SER A 115 8.32 -9.04 2.08
CA SER A 115 8.78 -10.43 2.19
C SER A 115 8.65 -11.19 0.87
N TRP A 116 7.50 -11.07 0.20
CA TRP A 116 7.26 -11.72 -1.09
C TRP A 116 8.25 -11.28 -2.17
N ARG A 117 8.54 -9.98 -2.30
CA ARG A 117 9.52 -9.47 -3.26
C ARG A 117 10.92 -10.03 -3.01
N ILE A 118 11.35 -10.07 -1.75
CA ILE A 118 12.66 -10.61 -1.37
C ILE A 118 12.76 -12.08 -1.75
N VAL A 119 11.77 -12.88 -1.36
CA VAL A 119 11.75 -14.33 -1.65
C VAL A 119 11.70 -14.59 -3.15
N SER A 120 10.87 -13.86 -3.90
CA SER A 120 10.79 -13.97 -5.36
C SER A 120 12.12 -13.62 -6.04
N SER A 121 12.83 -12.60 -5.56
CA SER A 121 14.17 -12.26 -6.07
C SER A 121 15.20 -13.35 -5.77
N ILE A 122 15.13 -13.99 -4.60
CA ILE A 122 16.02 -15.11 -4.25
C ILE A 122 15.71 -16.32 -5.13
N GLU A 123 14.43 -16.64 -5.37
CA GLU A 123 14.01 -17.72 -6.27
C GLU A 123 14.62 -17.56 -7.66
N GLN A 124 14.48 -16.39 -8.28
CA GLN A 124 15.04 -16.09 -9.60
C GLN A 124 16.58 -16.21 -9.63
N LYS A 125 17.27 -15.78 -8.56
CA LYS A 125 18.73 -15.90 -8.46
C LYS A 125 19.17 -17.35 -8.37
N GLU A 126 18.48 -18.18 -7.59
CA GLU A 126 18.80 -19.61 -7.47
C GLU A 126 18.43 -20.39 -8.74
N GLU A 127 17.35 -20.00 -9.42
CA GLU A 127 16.97 -20.55 -10.71
C GLU A 127 18.05 -20.29 -11.77
N SER A 128 18.61 -19.07 -11.80
CA SER A 128 19.71 -18.73 -12.73
C SER A 128 21.01 -19.51 -12.50
N LYS A 129 21.19 -20.11 -11.31
CA LYS A 129 22.34 -20.96 -10.96
C LYS A 129 22.09 -22.45 -11.23
N GLY A 130 20.87 -22.84 -11.60
CA GLY A 130 20.49 -24.25 -11.78
C GLY A 130 20.30 -25.03 -10.47
N ASN A 131 20.07 -24.34 -9.35
CA ASN A 131 19.90 -24.98 -8.03
C ASN A 131 18.47 -25.51 -7.82
N GLU A 132 18.06 -26.49 -8.61
CA GLU A 132 16.66 -26.97 -8.70
C GLU A 132 16.04 -27.36 -7.35
N ALA A 133 16.80 -28.02 -6.47
CA ALA A 133 16.31 -28.44 -5.16
C ALA A 133 15.97 -27.23 -4.26
N GLN A 134 16.84 -26.22 -4.23
CA GLN A 134 16.64 -24.98 -3.49
C GLN A 134 15.49 -24.17 -4.08
N VAL A 135 15.42 -24.06 -5.42
CA VAL A 135 14.31 -23.38 -6.11
C VAL A 135 12.97 -23.98 -5.70
N LYS A 136 12.86 -25.31 -5.65
CA LYS A 136 11.63 -25.98 -5.20
C LYS A 136 11.26 -25.62 -3.75
N MET A 137 12.24 -25.55 -2.84
CA MET A 137 12.01 -25.14 -1.45
C MET A 137 11.58 -23.68 -1.33
N ILE A 138 12.25 -22.78 -2.06
CA ILE A 138 11.96 -21.34 -2.06
C ILE A 138 10.57 -21.09 -2.63
N LYS A 139 10.20 -21.77 -3.72
CA LYS A 139 8.87 -21.68 -4.33
C LYS A 139 7.77 -22.03 -3.35
N GLY A 140 7.90 -23.14 -2.61
CA GLY A 140 6.92 -23.51 -1.58
C GLY A 140 6.79 -22.46 -0.46
N TYR A 141 7.87 -21.78 -0.10
CA TYR A 141 7.82 -20.68 0.86
C TYR A 141 7.18 -19.41 0.27
N ARG A 142 7.47 -19.08 -1.00
CA ARG A 142 6.81 -17.99 -1.73
C ARG A 142 5.30 -18.19 -1.79
N GLU A 143 4.84 -19.38 -2.16
CA GLU A 143 3.41 -19.73 -2.26
C GLU A 143 2.68 -19.60 -0.91
N LYS A 144 3.37 -19.88 0.21
CA LYS A 144 2.84 -19.61 1.55
C LYS A 144 2.63 -18.11 1.78
N ILE A 145 3.60 -17.27 1.42
CA ILE A 145 3.48 -15.80 1.55
C ILE A 145 2.36 -15.28 0.63
N GLU A 146 2.24 -15.80 -0.58
CA GLU A 146 1.15 -15.45 -1.51
C GLU A 146 -0.22 -15.79 -0.92
N SER A 147 -0.34 -16.92 -0.23
CA SER A 147 -1.57 -17.30 0.46
C SER A 147 -1.89 -16.35 1.63
N GLU A 148 -0.88 -15.88 2.37
CA GLU A 148 -1.06 -14.86 3.43
C GLU A 148 -1.49 -13.52 2.83
N LEU A 149 -0.85 -13.08 1.73
CA LEU A 149 -1.19 -11.87 0.99
C LEU A 149 -2.61 -11.90 0.45
N ALA A 150 -3.00 -13.02 -0.17
CA ALA A 150 -4.34 -13.20 -0.72
C ALA A 150 -5.41 -13.05 0.36
N LYS A 151 -5.23 -13.70 1.52
CA LYS A 151 -6.15 -13.59 2.65
C LYS A 151 -6.32 -12.16 3.14
N ILE A 152 -5.22 -11.40 3.26
CA ILE A 152 -5.28 -10.00 3.71
C ILE A 152 -6.04 -9.15 2.69
N CYS A 153 -5.82 -9.37 1.38
CA CYS A 153 -6.52 -8.65 0.32
C CYS A 153 -8.02 -9.00 0.29
N GLU A 154 -8.36 -10.28 0.32
CA GLU A 154 -9.74 -10.76 0.36
C GLU A 154 -10.48 -10.21 1.58
N ASP A 155 -9.82 -10.14 2.75
CA ASP A 155 -10.42 -9.64 3.98
C ASP A 155 -10.86 -8.17 3.89
N ILE A 156 -10.01 -7.28 3.38
CA ILE A 156 -10.39 -5.86 3.21
C ILE A 156 -11.36 -5.66 2.04
N LEU A 157 -11.23 -6.44 0.96
CA LEU A 157 -12.17 -6.36 -0.16
C LEU A 157 -13.59 -6.73 0.30
N ASP A 158 -13.72 -7.74 1.15
CA ASP A 158 -15.00 -8.11 1.77
C ASP A 158 -15.55 -6.99 2.66
N VAL A 159 -14.71 -6.32 3.45
CA VAL A 159 -15.13 -5.20 4.31
C VAL A 159 -15.57 -4.00 3.47
N LEU A 160 -14.86 -3.71 2.38
CA LEU A 160 -15.19 -2.62 1.46
C LEU A 160 -16.53 -2.86 0.78
N ASP A 161 -16.72 -4.06 0.23
CA ASP A 161 -17.92 -4.43 -0.53
C ASP A 161 -19.17 -4.51 0.36
N LYS A 162 -19.06 -5.16 1.53
CA LYS A 162 -20.21 -5.41 2.41
C LYS A 162 -20.63 -4.21 3.25
N HIS A 163 -19.68 -3.38 3.68
CA HIS A 163 -19.94 -2.38 4.73
C HIS A 163 -19.62 -0.95 4.28
N LEU A 164 -18.41 -0.71 3.74
CA LEU A 164 -17.89 0.66 3.61
C LEU A 164 -18.37 1.38 2.36
N ILE A 165 -18.35 0.72 1.19
CA ILE A 165 -18.85 1.30 -0.06
C ILE A 165 -20.36 1.57 0.02
N PRO A 166 -21.20 0.63 0.51
CA PRO A 166 -22.63 0.89 0.68
C PRO A 166 -22.95 2.05 1.64
N SER A 167 -22.11 2.27 2.66
CA SER A 167 -22.31 3.30 3.68
C SER A 167 -21.68 4.66 3.32
N ALA A 168 -20.97 4.78 2.20
CA ALA A 168 -20.26 5.99 1.83
C ALA A 168 -21.19 7.07 1.25
N ALA A 169 -21.30 8.21 1.95
CA ALA A 169 -22.18 9.30 1.51
C ALA A 169 -21.42 10.36 0.69
N SER A 170 -20.25 10.78 1.17
CA SER A 170 -19.45 11.86 0.53
C SER A 170 -18.62 11.37 -0.66
N GLY A 171 -18.34 12.27 -1.61
CA GLY A 171 -17.39 12.01 -2.70
C GLY A 171 -16.02 11.57 -2.21
N GLU A 172 -15.50 12.19 -1.15
CA GLU A 172 -14.25 11.77 -0.53
C GLU A 172 -14.28 10.31 -0.07
N SER A 173 -15.32 9.90 0.66
CA SER A 173 -15.46 8.52 1.14
C SER A 173 -15.55 7.54 -0.02
N LYS A 174 -16.37 7.85 -1.04
CA LYS A 174 -16.53 7.00 -2.24
C LYS A 174 -15.21 6.81 -2.98
N VAL A 175 -14.52 7.92 -3.28
CA VAL A 175 -13.23 7.87 -3.97
C VAL A 175 -12.20 7.11 -3.14
N PHE A 176 -12.17 7.34 -1.83
CA PHE A 176 -11.24 6.66 -0.93
C PHE A 176 -11.44 5.13 -0.94
N TYR A 177 -12.68 4.66 -0.80
CA TYR A 177 -12.96 3.23 -0.74
C TYR A 177 -12.80 2.53 -2.10
N HIS A 178 -13.25 3.13 -3.20
CA HIS A 178 -13.01 2.58 -4.53
C HIS A 178 -11.52 2.56 -4.90
N LYS A 179 -10.77 3.61 -4.53
CA LYS A 179 -9.30 3.60 -4.67
C LYS A 179 -8.68 2.46 -3.87
N MET A 180 -9.11 2.26 -2.62
CA MET A 180 -8.61 1.19 -1.76
C MET A 180 -8.92 -0.19 -2.37
N MET A 181 -10.13 -0.39 -2.88
CA MET A 181 -10.52 -1.61 -3.61
C MET A 181 -9.61 -1.85 -4.82
N GLY A 182 -9.35 -0.82 -5.62
CA GLY A 182 -8.40 -0.87 -6.73
C GLY A 182 -6.99 -1.27 -6.29
N ASP A 183 -6.50 -0.70 -5.17
CA ASP A 183 -5.20 -1.02 -4.59
C ASP A 183 -5.07 -2.48 -4.18
N TYR A 184 -6.07 -3.06 -3.50
CA TYR A 184 -6.02 -4.46 -3.05
C TYR A 184 -6.20 -5.47 -4.19
N HIS A 185 -7.02 -5.17 -5.19
CA HIS A 185 -7.05 -5.97 -6.42
C HIS A 185 -5.74 -5.89 -7.21
N ARG A 186 -5.09 -4.72 -7.23
CA ARG A 186 -3.75 -4.58 -7.81
C ARG A 186 -2.73 -5.45 -7.08
N TYR A 187 -2.76 -5.49 -5.75
CA TYR A 187 -1.86 -6.36 -4.97
C TYR A 187 -2.08 -7.85 -5.28
N LEU A 188 -3.33 -8.30 -5.48
CA LEU A 188 -3.62 -9.66 -5.94
C LEU A 188 -3.04 -9.92 -7.33
N ALA A 189 -3.15 -8.96 -8.25
CA ALA A 189 -2.63 -9.07 -9.61
C ALA A 189 -1.09 -9.14 -9.67
N GLU A 190 -0.36 -8.61 -8.66
CA GLU A 190 1.11 -8.62 -8.64
C GLU A 190 1.70 -10.03 -8.67
N PHE A 191 1.10 -10.98 -7.93
CA PHE A 191 1.62 -12.35 -7.78
C PHE A 191 0.72 -13.42 -8.42
N ALA A 192 -0.53 -13.10 -8.75
CA ALA A 192 -1.40 -14.01 -9.47
C ALA A 192 -0.87 -14.31 -10.88
N THR A 193 -1.27 -15.46 -11.42
CA THR A 193 -0.93 -15.92 -12.78
C THR A 193 -2.19 -16.34 -13.55
N GLY A 194 -2.09 -16.40 -14.88
CA GLY A 194 -3.17 -16.83 -15.77
C GLY A 194 -4.47 -16.03 -15.58
N ASP A 195 -5.61 -16.73 -15.56
CA ASP A 195 -6.94 -16.12 -15.47
C ASP A 195 -7.15 -15.33 -14.17
N LYS A 196 -6.59 -15.80 -13.04
CA LYS A 196 -6.69 -15.09 -11.75
C LYS A 196 -6.02 -13.73 -11.80
N ARG A 197 -4.89 -13.62 -12.51
CA ARG A 197 -4.19 -12.33 -12.72
C ARG A 197 -5.08 -11.39 -13.52
N LYS A 198 -5.65 -11.90 -14.62
CA LYS A 198 -6.52 -11.11 -15.49
C LYS A 198 -7.75 -10.60 -14.74
N GLU A 199 -8.43 -11.48 -14.02
CA GLU A 199 -9.61 -11.11 -13.21
C GLU A 199 -9.26 -10.04 -12.16
N SER A 200 -8.15 -10.21 -11.45
CA SER A 200 -7.69 -9.22 -10.45
C SER A 200 -7.34 -7.88 -11.09
N ALA A 201 -6.70 -7.89 -12.26
CA ALA A 201 -6.37 -6.67 -12.99
C ALA A 201 -7.64 -5.96 -13.51
N ASP A 202 -8.61 -6.71 -14.04
CA ASP A 202 -9.87 -6.16 -14.55
C ASP A 202 -10.68 -5.51 -13.42
N LYS A 203 -10.79 -6.18 -12.26
CA LYS A 203 -11.45 -5.62 -11.06
C LYS A 203 -10.73 -4.40 -10.51
N SER A 204 -9.39 -4.40 -10.52
CA SER A 204 -8.60 -3.22 -10.13
C SER A 204 -8.86 -2.03 -11.06
N LEU A 205 -8.89 -2.26 -12.38
CA LEU A 205 -9.19 -1.24 -13.38
C LEU A 205 -10.60 -0.68 -13.21
N GLU A 206 -11.60 -1.53 -12.98
CA GLU A 206 -12.98 -1.11 -12.73
C GLU A 206 -13.08 -0.22 -11.49
N ALA A 207 -12.49 -0.64 -10.36
CA ALA A 207 -12.51 0.12 -9.12
C ALA A 207 -11.80 1.48 -9.25
N TYR A 208 -10.64 1.54 -9.91
CA TYR A 208 -9.96 2.81 -10.15
C TYR A 208 -10.74 3.74 -11.08
N LYS A 209 -11.41 3.22 -12.11
CA LYS A 209 -12.29 4.03 -12.97
C LYS A 209 -13.47 4.59 -12.20
N ALA A 210 -14.16 3.77 -11.40
CA ALA A 210 -15.24 4.23 -10.54
C ALA A 210 -14.78 5.33 -9.58
N ALA A 211 -13.58 5.18 -8.99
CA ALA A 211 -12.99 6.23 -8.17
C ALA A 211 -12.68 7.50 -8.98
N SER A 212 -12.17 7.38 -10.21
CA SER A 212 -11.83 8.52 -11.07
C SER A 212 -13.06 9.30 -11.51
N ASP A 213 -14.14 8.61 -11.87
CA ASP A 213 -15.39 9.23 -12.32
C ASP A 213 -15.97 10.14 -11.22
N VAL A 214 -15.97 9.66 -9.96
CA VAL A 214 -16.40 10.47 -8.81
C VAL A 214 -15.39 11.57 -8.48
N ALA A 215 -14.09 11.28 -8.52
CA ALA A 215 -13.06 12.24 -8.14
C ALA A 215 -13.01 13.45 -9.07
N VAL A 216 -13.23 13.27 -10.37
CA VAL A 216 -13.22 14.37 -11.35
C VAL A 216 -14.37 15.34 -11.11
N THR A 217 -15.52 14.86 -10.63
CA THR A 217 -16.72 15.68 -10.40
C THR A 217 -16.79 16.28 -9.00
N GLU A 218 -16.31 15.56 -7.98
CA GLU A 218 -16.55 15.93 -6.58
C GLU A 218 -15.31 16.49 -5.84
N LEU A 219 -14.09 16.31 -6.39
CA LEU A 219 -12.85 16.72 -5.72
C LEU A 219 -12.02 17.67 -6.60
N PRO A 220 -11.45 18.77 -6.05
CA PRO A 220 -10.58 19.64 -6.83
C PRO A 220 -9.31 18.90 -7.28
N PRO A 221 -8.67 19.29 -8.40
CA PRO A 221 -7.43 18.67 -8.90
C PRO A 221 -6.30 18.58 -7.87
N THR A 222 -6.23 19.54 -6.96
CA THR A 222 -5.24 19.60 -5.87
C THR A 222 -5.59 18.71 -4.68
N HIS A 223 -6.78 18.10 -4.63
CA HIS A 223 -7.21 17.31 -3.48
C HIS A 223 -6.31 16.08 -3.26
N PRO A 224 -5.75 15.85 -2.05
CA PRO A 224 -4.82 14.74 -1.80
C PRO A 224 -5.38 13.35 -2.16
N ILE A 225 -6.67 13.10 -1.94
CA ILE A 225 -7.30 11.82 -2.33
C ILE A 225 -7.32 11.65 -3.86
N ARG A 226 -7.60 12.71 -4.63
CA ARG A 226 -7.64 12.68 -6.10
C ARG A 226 -6.23 12.51 -6.67
N LEU A 227 -5.26 13.24 -6.14
CA LEU A 227 -3.84 13.08 -6.48
C LEU A 227 -3.33 11.67 -6.17
N GLY A 228 -3.65 11.16 -4.97
CA GLY A 228 -3.28 9.81 -4.55
C GLY A 228 -3.92 8.73 -5.41
N LEU A 229 -5.15 8.94 -5.89
CA LEU A 229 -5.79 8.06 -6.87
C LEU A 229 -5.02 8.05 -8.19
N ALA A 230 -4.71 9.21 -8.76
CA ALA A 230 -3.96 9.32 -10.02
C ALA A 230 -2.57 8.67 -9.91
N LEU A 231 -1.88 8.87 -8.78
CA LEU A 231 -0.61 8.21 -8.49
C LEU A 231 -0.74 6.68 -8.54
N ASN A 232 -1.69 6.10 -7.80
CA ASN A 232 -1.81 4.64 -7.74
C ASN A 232 -2.33 4.05 -9.06
N PHE A 233 -3.22 4.77 -9.76
CA PHE A 233 -3.77 4.31 -11.03
C PHE A 233 -2.75 4.39 -12.17
N SER A 234 -1.87 5.40 -12.18
CA SER A 234 -0.74 5.44 -13.13
C SER A 234 0.25 4.30 -12.89
N VAL A 235 0.59 4.00 -11.63
CA VAL A 235 1.40 2.83 -11.27
C VAL A 235 0.74 1.53 -11.73
N PHE A 236 -0.58 1.39 -11.59
CA PHE A 236 -1.32 0.25 -12.10
C PHE A 236 -1.19 0.09 -13.63
N TYR A 237 -1.34 1.17 -14.40
CA TYR A 237 -1.16 1.12 -15.85
C TYR A 237 0.28 0.70 -16.22
N TYR A 238 1.28 1.19 -15.48
CA TYR A 238 2.68 0.87 -15.75
C TYR A 238 3.02 -0.58 -15.38
N GLU A 239 2.79 -0.97 -14.12
CA GLU A 239 3.28 -2.23 -13.56
C GLU A 239 2.38 -3.43 -13.86
N ILE A 240 1.06 -3.25 -13.95
CA ILE A 240 0.11 -4.37 -14.11
C ILE A 240 -0.33 -4.53 -15.56
N LEU A 241 -0.75 -3.44 -16.20
CA LEU A 241 -1.25 -3.47 -17.58
C LEU A 241 -0.16 -3.27 -18.63
N ASN A 242 1.10 -3.04 -18.21
CA ASN A 242 2.23 -2.82 -19.12
C ASN A 242 1.90 -1.79 -20.21
N SER A 243 1.26 -0.70 -19.82
CA SER A 243 0.76 0.39 -20.67
C SER A 243 1.44 1.71 -20.28
N PRO A 244 2.75 1.85 -20.54
CA PRO A 244 3.57 2.96 -20.03
C PRO A 244 3.10 4.32 -20.56
N ASP A 245 2.68 4.43 -21.82
CA ASP A 245 2.16 5.69 -22.38
C ASP A 245 0.94 6.20 -21.61
N ARG A 246 0.03 5.29 -21.27
CA ARG A 246 -1.18 5.62 -20.51
C ARG A 246 -0.88 5.99 -19.07
N ALA A 247 0.10 5.31 -18.45
CA ALA A 247 0.58 5.65 -17.11
C ALA A 247 1.18 7.07 -17.07
N CYS A 248 2.08 7.37 -18.00
CA CYS A 248 2.72 8.69 -18.12
C CYS A 248 1.70 9.79 -18.44
N HIS A 249 0.76 9.53 -19.34
CA HIS A 249 -0.29 10.50 -19.67
C HIS A 249 -1.14 10.84 -18.43
N LEU A 250 -1.62 9.83 -17.70
CA LEU A 250 -2.44 10.03 -16.50
C LEU A 250 -1.67 10.78 -15.40
N ALA A 251 -0.43 10.37 -15.12
CA ALA A 251 0.40 11.00 -14.10
C ALA A 251 0.73 12.47 -14.46
N LYS A 252 1.04 12.73 -15.73
CA LYS A 252 1.33 14.08 -16.22
C LYS A 252 0.09 14.98 -16.15
N GLN A 253 -1.05 14.48 -16.62
CA GLN A 253 -2.29 15.25 -16.57
C GLN A 253 -2.65 15.64 -15.12
N ALA A 254 -2.61 14.68 -14.18
CA ALA A 254 -2.91 14.99 -12.78
C ALA A 254 -1.92 15.99 -12.16
N PHE A 255 -0.64 15.93 -12.56
CA PHE A 255 0.38 16.88 -12.10
C PHE A 255 0.15 18.29 -12.67
N ASP A 256 -0.11 18.40 -13.98
CA ASP A 256 -0.34 19.66 -14.68
C ASP A 256 -1.64 20.34 -14.18
N ASP A 257 -2.73 19.56 -14.02
CA ASP A 257 -4.02 20.06 -13.49
C ASP A 257 -3.85 20.59 -12.06
N ALA A 258 -3.08 19.90 -11.22
CA ALA A 258 -2.84 20.34 -9.84
C ALA A 258 -1.91 21.56 -9.75
N ILE A 259 -0.91 21.70 -10.63
CA ILE A 259 -0.08 22.90 -10.71
C ILE A 259 -0.92 24.13 -11.01
N ALA A 260 -1.89 24.02 -11.93
CA ALA A 260 -2.71 25.14 -12.36
C ALA A 260 -3.53 25.78 -11.22
N GLU A 261 -3.81 25.01 -10.17
CA GLU A 261 -4.61 25.45 -9.01
C GLU A 261 -3.82 25.42 -7.69
N LEU A 262 -2.50 25.22 -7.74
CA LEU A 262 -1.69 25.03 -6.53
C LEU A 262 -1.67 26.27 -5.62
N ASP A 263 -1.68 27.45 -6.23
CA ASP A 263 -1.62 28.74 -5.54
C ASP A 263 -2.88 29.05 -4.72
N THR A 264 -3.97 28.29 -4.90
CA THR A 264 -5.23 28.50 -4.17
C THR A 264 -5.31 27.70 -2.86
N LEU A 265 -4.30 26.87 -2.55
CA LEU A 265 -4.32 26.01 -1.37
C LEU A 265 -3.98 26.75 -0.07
N SER A 266 -4.57 26.30 1.03
CA SER A 266 -4.13 26.65 2.38
C SER A 266 -2.78 25.99 2.69
N GLU A 267 -2.03 26.52 3.67
CA GLU A 267 -0.72 25.96 4.05
C GLU A 267 -0.82 24.48 4.50
N GLU A 268 -1.92 24.11 5.16
CA GLU A 268 -2.18 22.74 5.62
C GLU A 268 -2.36 21.78 4.43
N SER A 269 -3.24 22.11 3.48
CA SER A 269 -3.48 21.29 2.30
C SER A 269 -2.31 21.28 1.31
N TYR A 270 -1.52 22.35 1.28
CA TYR A 270 -0.36 22.47 0.39
C TYR A 270 0.70 21.40 0.66
N LYS A 271 1.00 21.11 1.93
CA LYS A 271 2.04 20.13 2.30
C LYS A 271 1.69 18.72 1.82
N ASP A 272 0.45 18.28 2.02
CA ASP A 272 0.01 16.95 1.60
C ASP A 272 -0.06 16.81 0.07
N SER A 273 -0.58 17.84 -0.60
CA SER A 273 -0.75 17.84 -2.05
C SER A 273 0.61 17.84 -2.77
N THR A 274 1.54 18.72 -2.35
CA THR A 274 2.88 18.80 -2.94
C THR A 274 3.71 17.55 -2.73
N LEU A 275 3.55 16.85 -1.60
CA LEU A 275 4.22 15.58 -1.36
C LEU A 275 3.78 14.51 -2.38
N ILE A 276 2.49 14.45 -2.73
CA ILE A 276 1.98 13.49 -3.72
C ILE A 276 2.39 13.91 -5.15
N MET A 277 2.32 15.20 -5.46
CA MET A 277 2.80 15.74 -6.74
C MET A 277 4.29 15.43 -6.97
N GLN A 278 5.10 15.50 -5.91
CA GLN A 278 6.49 15.12 -5.96
C GLN A 278 6.66 13.65 -6.36
N LEU A 279 5.85 12.74 -5.82
CA LEU A 279 5.88 11.32 -6.21
C LEU A 279 5.45 11.09 -7.66
N LEU A 280 4.43 11.81 -8.14
CA LEU A 280 4.03 11.77 -9.55
C LEU A 280 5.19 12.18 -10.47
N ARG A 281 5.88 13.27 -10.12
CA ARG A 281 7.06 13.75 -10.86
C ARG A 281 8.20 12.72 -10.86
N ASP A 282 8.46 12.10 -9.71
CA ASP A 282 9.53 11.10 -9.57
C ASP A 282 9.24 9.86 -10.43
N ASN A 283 7.97 9.41 -10.44
CA ASN A 283 7.53 8.32 -11.32
C ASN A 283 7.67 8.68 -12.80
N LEU A 284 7.22 9.87 -13.22
CA LEU A 284 7.36 10.34 -14.60
C LEU A 284 8.82 10.38 -15.05
N THR A 285 9.71 10.85 -14.19
CA THR A 285 11.16 10.90 -14.47
C THR A 285 11.72 9.49 -14.67
N LEU A 286 11.35 8.56 -13.79
CA LEU A 286 11.78 7.16 -13.89
C LEU A 286 11.28 6.52 -15.19
N TRP A 287 9.99 6.60 -15.47
CA TRP A 287 9.36 5.92 -16.61
C TRP A 287 9.80 6.49 -17.96
N THR A 288 9.99 7.80 -18.06
CA THR A 288 10.50 8.42 -19.30
C THR A 288 11.95 8.03 -19.58
N SER A 289 12.77 7.84 -18.54
CA SER A 289 14.13 7.33 -18.71
C SER A 289 14.15 5.85 -19.15
N ASP A 290 13.30 5.01 -18.57
CA ASP A 290 13.17 3.60 -18.95
C ASP A 290 12.76 3.43 -20.43
N MET A 291 11.82 4.26 -20.91
CA MET A 291 11.36 4.24 -22.31
C MET A 291 12.46 4.66 -23.29
N GLN A 292 13.28 5.66 -22.94
CA GLN A 292 14.41 6.08 -23.76
C GLN A 292 15.53 5.03 -23.85
N GLU A 293 15.69 4.19 -22.82
CA GLU A 293 16.62 3.06 -22.86
C GLU A 293 16.08 1.89 -23.70
N SER A 294 14.77 1.67 -23.73
CA SER A 294 14.16 0.60 -24.55
C SER A 294 14.14 0.90 -26.05
N ASP A 295 14.15 2.18 -26.44
CA ASP A 295 14.12 2.62 -27.84
C ASP A 295 15.51 2.76 -28.49
N LYS A 296 16.60 2.48 -27.75
CA LYS A 296 17.93 2.44 -28.37
C LYS A 296 18.06 1.19 -29.26
N PRO A 297 18.44 1.35 -30.55
CA PRO A 297 18.78 0.20 -31.37
C PRO A 297 19.92 -0.55 -30.70
N THR A 298 19.76 -1.86 -30.49
CA THR A 298 20.90 -2.72 -30.21
C THR A 298 21.78 -2.68 -31.46
N ASP A 299 22.88 -1.92 -31.42
CA ASP A 299 23.95 -2.08 -32.39
C ASP A 299 24.39 -3.54 -32.31
N LYS A 300 23.93 -4.33 -33.28
CA LYS A 300 24.61 -5.56 -33.64
C LYS A 300 25.96 -5.12 -34.18
N ASP A 301 26.96 -5.24 -33.34
CA ASP A 301 28.35 -5.31 -33.75
C ASP A 301 28.47 -6.54 -34.67
N ASP A 302 28.19 -6.32 -35.97
CA ASP A 302 28.50 -7.28 -37.02
C ASP A 302 30.03 -7.37 -37.08
N GLY A 303 30.57 -8.35 -36.37
CA GLY A 303 31.97 -8.75 -36.45
C GLY A 303 32.33 -9.08 -37.90
N ALA A 304 32.92 -8.11 -38.58
CA ALA A 304 33.61 -8.34 -39.84
C ALA A 304 34.93 -9.06 -39.54
N GLU A 305 34.88 -10.39 -39.56
CA GLU A 305 36.06 -11.25 -39.71
C GLU A 305 36.77 -10.90 -41.04
N ALA A 306 37.95 -10.30 -40.95
CA ALA A 306 38.84 -10.15 -42.09
C ALA A 306 39.50 -11.51 -42.40
N PRO A 307 39.57 -11.95 -43.67
CA PRO A 307 40.22 -13.21 -44.02
C PRO A 307 41.74 -13.05 -43.91
N ALA A 308 42.38 -14.05 -43.29
CA ALA A 308 43.83 -14.18 -43.28
C ALA A 308 44.35 -14.52 -44.68
N GLU A 309 45.27 -13.70 -45.21
CA GLU A 309 46.07 -14.04 -46.39
C GLU A 309 47.16 -15.06 -45.99
N GLU A 310 47.08 -16.26 -46.57
CA GLU A 310 48.23 -17.14 -46.79
C GLU A 310 48.99 -16.67 -48.04
N GLY A 311 50.31 -16.53 -47.97
CA GLY A 311 51.10 -16.25 -49.17
C GLY A 311 52.61 -16.11 -48.98
N ALA A 312 53.30 -17.25 -49.14
CA ALA A 312 54.67 -17.48 -49.63
C ALA A 312 55.88 -16.98 -48.84
#